data_AF-A0A1T3C5C2-F1
#
_entry.id   AF-A0A1T3C5C2-F1
#
_cell.length_a   1.000
_cell.length_b   1.000
_cell.length_c   1.000
_cell.angle_alpha   90.00
_cell.angle_beta   90.00
_cell.angle_gamma   90.00
#
_symmetry.space_group_name_H-M   'P 1'
#
loop_
_entity.id
_entity.type
_entity.pdbx_description
1 polymer ?
#
loop_
_entity_poly.entity_id
_entity_poly.type
_entity_poly.pdbx_seq_one_letter_code
_entity_poly.pdbx_strand_id
1 'polypeptide(L)'
;MKSPIVEPVHPASAFESQLDGEALVYGRGPLHIAATQQRVADNTQCSLRSHVTDFFNGRIDSLTLKTFDKQPVVLAKYDFSLEISSDQILDISGRGNHGVLVNAPTRAVKGHNWDGSECDWTRAQFGYGAIHFHDDDLDDANWETDFVITIPPNARSGAYAVEVETSNGQDTDSITFFVRPTGWTSDNSNKVCFVFSTFTYLAYANERLYDTSRQNTADLGPGFDINKVLKSPEFYKMRRRVDLGLSCYDRHNDGSGVCYSSSKRPILNVRPGYIMWAFSRPREFSADLMMLGFLEQEGIPYETLTDHDLHARGASALQGFSTVITGCHPEYPSLQSFRAYDAFAKGGGNLMYMGGNGFYWVSGHDVNRPHRVEVRRGDTGVRPYSLPGGEHINSLDGQRGGLWRSRGMSCNTLFGVGFCAQGTGLGVPYRRTEASRDPKQSWMFTGVEGDLIGEFGFGGGASGDEIDRFDVGNGSPEEAVILATSTGHSDDFGIAIEDLSYPALNTLGTQTNLIRSDVVYYVGSGGGGVFSINW
;
A
#
# COMPACT_ATOMS: atom_id res chain seq x y z
N MET A 1 31.56 10.84 -15.84
CA MET A 1 32.46 10.75 -14.66
C MET A 1 31.93 9.60 -13.84
N LYS A 2 32.75 8.60 -13.48
CA LYS A 2 32.27 7.43 -12.73
C LYS A 2 31.84 7.87 -11.32
N SER A 3 30.70 7.33 -10.88
CA SER A 3 30.03 7.52 -9.57
C SER A 3 31.02 7.54 -8.37
N PRO A 4 30.73 8.31 -7.30
CA PRO A 4 31.51 8.29 -6.07
C PRO A 4 31.24 7.00 -5.28
N ILE A 5 31.81 5.88 -5.73
CA ILE A 5 31.92 4.65 -4.95
C ILE A 5 33.40 4.50 -4.58
N VAL A 6 33.68 4.56 -3.27
CA VAL A 6 35.01 4.42 -2.67
C VAL A 6 35.47 2.95 -2.65
N GLU A 7 34.55 2.01 -2.90
CA GLU A 7 34.89 0.59 -3.05
C GLU A 7 35.50 0.31 -4.43
N PRO A 8 36.51 -0.57 -4.50
CA PRO A 8 37.05 -1.01 -5.78
C PRO A 8 35.95 -1.74 -6.55
N VAL A 9 35.60 -1.23 -7.73
CA VAL A 9 34.81 -1.98 -8.72
C VAL A 9 35.49 -3.32 -8.89
N HIS A 10 34.80 -4.41 -8.53
CA HIS A 10 35.33 -5.75 -8.76
C HIS A 10 35.79 -5.82 -10.22
N PRO A 11 37.03 -6.27 -10.50
CA PRO A 11 37.52 -6.38 -11.86
C PRO A 11 36.51 -7.20 -12.67
N ALA A 12 36.30 -6.83 -13.92
CA ALA A 12 35.44 -7.58 -14.82
C ALA A 12 35.91 -9.04 -14.83
N SER A 13 35.11 -9.91 -14.22
CA SER A 13 35.41 -11.33 -14.16
C SER A 13 34.80 -11.99 -15.38
N ALA A 14 35.64 -12.65 -16.18
CA ALA A 14 35.18 -13.57 -17.20
C ALA A 14 35.24 -14.98 -16.63
N PHE A 15 34.11 -15.68 -16.64
CA PHE A 15 34.06 -17.09 -16.33
C PHE A 15 33.83 -17.84 -17.64
N GLU A 16 34.73 -18.75 -17.97
CA GLU A 16 34.56 -19.69 -19.05
C GLU A 16 34.41 -21.08 -18.44
N SER A 17 33.30 -21.73 -18.76
CA SER A 17 33.04 -23.11 -18.34
C SER A 17 32.76 -23.91 -19.59
N GLN A 18 33.51 -24.99 -19.76
CA GLN A 18 33.20 -26.01 -20.75
C GLN A 18 32.24 -26.99 -20.09
N LEU A 19 31.01 -27.08 -20.60
CA LEU A 19 30.03 -28.02 -20.09
C LEU A 19 30.35 -29.41 -20.67
N ASP A 20 30.66 -30.37 -19.79
CA ASP A 20 30.85 -31.77 -20.14
C ASP A 20 29.50 -32.42 -20.41
N GLY A 21 29.05 -32.38 -21.67
CA GLY A 21 27.79 -32.98 -22.09
C GLY A 21 27.49 -32.75 -23.56
N GLU A 22 26.69 -33.61 -24.16
CA GLU A 22 26.17 -33.37 -25.50
C GLU A 22 25.16 -32.21 -25.44
N ALA A 23 25.31 -31.20 -26.29
CA ALA A 23 24.38 -30.09 -26.36
C ALA A 23 23.00 -30.62 -26.76
N LEU A 24 22.09 -30.69 -25.80
CA LEU A 24 20.71 -31.06 -26.07
C LEU A 24 20.05 -29.88 -26.79
N VAL A 25 19.56 -30.13 -28.01
CA VAL A 25 18.73 -29.14 -28.71
C VAL A 25 17.42 -29.03 -27.94
N TYR A 26 17.29 -27.98 -27.15
CA TYR A 26 16.01 -27.67 -26.52
C TYR A 26 14.99 -27.36 -27.63
N GLY A 27 13.83 -28.00 -27.54
CA GLY A 27 12.73 -27.76 -28.50
C GLY A 27 12.27 -26.31 -28.46
N ARG A 28 11.42 -25.92 -29.43
CA ARG A 28 10.79 -24.58 -29.43
C ARG A 28 10.13 -24.31 -28.07
N GLY A 29 10.48 -23.19 -27.44
CA GLY A 29 9.96 -22.79 -26.14
C GLY A 29 10.52 -21.43 -25.70
N PRO A 30 9.94 -20.82 -24.65
CA PRO A 30 10.43 -19.56 -24.13
C PRO A 30 11.82 -19.72 -23.51
N LEU A 31 12.69 -18.73 -23.72
CA LEU A 31 13.92 -18.59 -22.96
C LEU A 31 13.58 -17.90 -21.63
N HIS A 32 13.87 -18.56 -20.52
CA HIS A 32 13.75 -17.95 -19.19
C HIS A 32 15.05 -17.22 -18.85
N ILE A 33 14.90 -16.01 -18.31
CA ILE A 33 15.98 -15.17 -17.80
C ILE A 33 15.74 -15.01 -16.31
N ALA A 34 16.81 -15.02 -15.51
CA ALA A 34 16.76 -14.99 -14.04
C ALA A 34 16.06 -16.21 -13.39
N ALA A 35 15.87 -17.30 -14.13
CA ALA A 35 15.40 -18.58 -13.61
C ALA A 35 15.72 -19.73 -14.59
N THR A 36 15.61 -20.96 -14.13
CA THR A 36 15.82 -22.20 -14.92
C THR A 36 14.52 -22.97 -15.09
N GLN A 37 14.35 -23.68 -16.21
CA GLN A 37 13.20 -24.58 -16.42
C GLN A 37 13.60 -26.03 -16.15
N GLN A 38 13.01 -26.63 -15.12
CA GLN A 38 13.18 -28.04 -14.79
C GLN A 38 11.95 -28.85 -15.24
N ARG A 39 12.16 -30.01 -15.87
CA ARG A 39 11.08 -30.96 -16.18
C ARG A 39 10.98 -31.97 -15.05
N VAL A 40 9.84 -32.04 -14.38
CA VAL A 40 9.58 -33.00 -13.32
C VAL A 40 8.52 -33.99 -13.79
N ALA A 41 8.68 -35.27 -13.46
CA ALA A 41 7.67 -36.28 -13.71
C ALA A 41 6.45 -35.98 -12.83
N ASP A 42 5.30 -35.73 -13.46
CA ASP A 42 4.04 -35.59 -12.73
C ASP A 42 3.58 -37.01 -12.34
N ASN A 43 3.50 -37.28 -11.04
CA ASN A 43 3.06 -38.59 -10.53
C ASN A 43 1.55 -38.81 -10.68
N THR A 44 0.79 -37.82 -11.16
CA THR A 44 -0.67 -37.88 -11.26
C THR A 44 -1.21 -37.94 -12.69
N GLN A 45 -0.41 -37.55 -13.68
CA GLN A 45 -0.74 -37.62 -15.10
C GLN A 45 0.52 -38.02 -15.86
N CYS A 46 0.42 -38.92 -16.84
CA CYS A 46 1.57 -39.38 -17.65
C CYS A 46 2.05 -38.26 -18.61
N SER A 47 2.47 -37.12 -18.05
CA SER A 47 2.94 -35.90 -18.70
C SER A 47 4.02 -35.25 -17.85
N LEU A 48 5.10 -34.78 -18.48
CA LEU A 48 6.12 -33.97 -17.79
C LEU A 48 5.57 -32.55 -17.61
N ARG A 49 5.39 -32.08 -16.37
CA ARG A 49 5.15 -30.66 -16.10
C ARG A 49 6.51 -29.96 -16.03
N SER A 50 6.64 -28.85 -16.75
CA SER A 50 7.81 -27.99 -16.61
C SER A 50 7.56 -26.97 -15.51
N HIS A 51 8.46 -26.93 -14.54
CA HIS A 51 8.46 -25.94 -13.46
C HIS A 51 9.63 -24.98 -13.65
N VAL A 52 9.42 -23.72 -13.29
CA VAL A 52 10.50 -22.73 -13.22
C VAL A 52 11.11 -22.82 -11.81
N THR A 53 12.43 -22.95 -11.72
CA THR A 53 13.23 -23.18 -10.51
C THR A 53 14.49 -22.31 -10.54
N ASP A 54 15.30 -22.35 -9.47
CA ASP A 54 16.63 -21.73 -9.42
C ASP A 54 16.62 -20.25 -9.81
N PHE A 55 15.75 -19.49 -9.14
CA PHE A 55 15.57 -18.07 -9.36
C PHE A 55 16.83 -17.28 -8.97
N PHE A 56 17.15 -16.26 -9.77
CA PHE A 56 18.26 -15.36 -9.53
C PHE A 56 17.80 -14.16 -8.69
N ASN A 57 18.46 -13.95 -7.56
CA ASN A 57 18.34 -12.74 -6.75
C ASN A 57 19.42 -11.74 -7.19
N GLY A 58 19.01 -10.66 -7.84
CA GLY A 58 19.93 -9.60 -8.25
C GLY A 58 19.52 -8.87 -9.53
N ARG A 59 20.37 -7.93 -9.95
CA ARG A 59 20.09 -7.04 -11.09
C ARG A 59 20.69 -7.56 -12.38
N ILE A 60 19.90 -7.52 -13.44
CA ILE A 60 20.38 -7.77 -14.81
C ILE A 60 20.20 -6.49 -15.61
N ASP A 61 21.24 -6.12 -16.37
CA ASP A 61 21.30 -4.96 -17.26
C ASP A 61 21.94 -5.39 -18.59
N SER A 62 21.51 -4.79 -19.70
CA SER A 62 22.17 -4.89 -21.00
C SER A 62 22.33 -6.33 -21.54
N LEU A 63 21.34 -7.19 -21.29
CA LEU A 63 21.38 -8.60 -21.70
C LEU A 63 21.46 -8.74 -23.23
N THR A 64 22.53 -9.37 -23.70
CA THR A 64 22.78 -9.63 -25.12
C THR A 64 23.15 -11.09 -25.35
N LEU A 65 22.45 -11.74 -26.28
CA LEU A 65 22.75 -13.08 -26.75
C LEU A 65 23.42 -12.99 -28.12
N LYS A 66 24.59 -13.61 -28.29
CA LYS A 66 25.34 -13.60 -29.54
C LYS A 66 26.04 -14.94 -29.77
N THR A 67 26.28 -15.29 -31.04
CA THR A 67 27.12 -16.46 -31.37
C THR A 67 28.58 -16.22 -30.98
N PHE A 68 29.32 -17.30 -30.76
CA PHE A 68 30.73 -17.26 -30.32
C PHE A 68 31.73 -17.28 -31.49
N ASP A 69 31.26 -17.09 -32.73
CA ASP A 69 32.09 -17.17 -33.93
C ASP A 69 33.02 -15.96 -34.08
N LYS A 70 34.02 -16.07 -34.98
CA LYS A 70 34.93 -14.94 -35.33
C LYS A 70 34.18 -13.68 -35.79
N GLN A 71 32.97 -13.84 -36.33
CA GLN A 71 32.03 -12.76 -36.60
C GLN A 71 30.75 -13.04 -35.81
N PRO A 72 30.64 -12.52 -34.57
CA PRO A 72 29.51 -12.84 -33.70
C PRO A 72 28.22 -12.25 -34.26
N VAL A 73 27.19 -13.09 -34.38
CA VAL A 73 25.85 -12.67 -34.76
C VAL A 73 25.04 -12.40 -33.51
N VAL A 74 24.47 -11.20 -33.37
CA VAL A 74 23.53 -10.90 -32.28
C VAL A 74 22.22 -11.63 -32.54
N LEU A 75 21.83 -12.48 -31.59
CA LEU A 75 20.61 -13.29 -31.60
C LEU A 75 19.44 -12.57 -30.91
N ALA A 76 19.75 -11.83 -29.84
CA ALA A 76 18.83 -10.94 -29.14
C ALA A 76 19.64 -9.88 -28.39
N LYS A 77 19.09 -8.68 -28.25
CA LYS A 77 19.65 -7.61 -27.43
C LYS A 77 18.51 -6.89 -26.73
N TYR A 78 18.42 -7.02 -25.42
CA TYR A 78 17.35 -6.43 -24.65
C TYR A 78 17.77 -5.08 -24.07
N ASP A 79 16.93 -4.08 -24.28
CA ASP A 79 17.05 -2.78 -23.62
C ASP A 79 15.95 -2.63 -22.57
N PHE A 80 16.30 -2.86 -21.31
CA PHE A 80 15.35 -2.77 -20.20
C PHE A 80 15.03 -1.34 -19.77
N SER A 81 15.70 -0.33 -20.34
CA SER A 81 15.35 1.08 -20.11
C SER A 81 14.13 1.53 -20.93
N LEU A 82 13.75 0.74 -21.95
CA LEU A 82 12.55 0.98 -22.74
C LEU A 82 11.33 0.36 -22.06
N GLU A 83 10.18 1.03 -22.21
CA GLU A 83 8.89 0.58 -21.71
C GLU A 83 8.92 0.21 -20.21
N ILE A 84 9.65 0.98 -19.39
CA ILE A 84 9.82 0.77 -17.94
C ILE A 84 8.48 0.61 -17.22
N SER A 85 7.46 1.35 -17.64
CA SER A 85 6.11 1.26 -17.06
C SER A 85 5.32 0.04 -17.50
N SER A 86 5.89 -0.88 -18.28
CA SER A 86 5.21 -2.09 -18.77
C SER A 86 5.93 -3.38 -18.32
N ASP A 87 5.27 -4.52 -18.50
CA ASP A 87 5.89 -5.83 -18.34
C ASP A 87 6.58 -6.30 -19.64
N GLN A 88 6.72 -5.46 -20.66
CA GLN A 88 7.43 -5.83 -21.90
C GLN A 88 8.92 -5.51 -21.81
N ILE A 89 9.75 -6.39 -22.38
CA ILE A 89 11.17 -6.13 -22.64
C ILE A 89 11.44 -6.16 -24.15
N LEU A 90 12.02 -5.08 -24.67
CA LEU A 90 12.16 -4.92 -26.12
C LEU A 90 13.49 -5.49 -26.63
N ASP A 91 13.40 -6.36 -27.65
CA ASP A 91 14.56 -6.80 -28.42
C ASP A 91 14.93 -5.76 -29.48
N ILE A 92 16.03 -5.06 -29.26
CA ILE A 92 16.59 -4.04 -30.16
C ILE A 92 17.62 -4.62 -31.15
N SER A 93 17.75 -5.95 -31.25
CA SER A 93 18.61 -6.60 -32.26
C SER A 93 18.04 -6.55 -33.68
N GLY A 94 16.76 -6.21 -33.83
CA GLY A 94 16.03 -6.23 -35.11
C GLY A 94 15.43 -7.60 -35.46
N ARG A 95 15.40 -8.56 -34.52
CA ARG A 95 14.86 -9.91 -34.74
C ARG A 95 13.46 -10.13 -34.15
N GLY A 96 12.95 -9.18 -33.36
CA GLY A 96 11.58 -9.21 -32.83
C GLY A 96 11.39 -10.22 -31.70
N ASN A 97 12.46 -10.65 -31.03
CA ASN A 97 12.41 -11.61 -29.92
C ASN A 97 12.07 -10.91 -28.60
N HIS A 98 11.01 -10.10 -28.57
CA HIS A 98 10.53 -9.40 -27.38
C HIS A 98 10.20 -10.39 -26.26
N GLY A 99 10.38 -9.96 -25.02
CA GLY A 99 10.05 -10.76 -23.84
C GLY A 99 8.97 -10.11 -22.98
N VAL A 100 8.55 -10.86 -21.96
CA VAL A 100 7.57 -10.43 -20.97
C VAL A 100 8.11 -10.72 -19.57
N LEU A 101 7.88 -9.80 -18.64
CA LEU A 101 8.19 -9.96 -17.23
C LEU A 101 7.06 -10.69 -16.54
N VAL A 102 7.42 -11.63 -15.67
CA VAL A 102 6.50 -12.44 -14.88
C VAL A 102 6.74 -12.11 -13.41
N ASN A 103 5.66 -11.97 -12.64
CA ASN A 103 5.68 -11.64 -11.21
C ASN A 103 6.24 -10.27 -10.81
N ALA A 104 6.29 -9.32 -11.74
CA ALA A 104 6.61 -7.91 -11.46
C ALA A 104 7.99 -7.66 -10.80
N PRO A 105 9.10 -8.14 -11.39
CA PRO A 105 10.43 -7.78 -10.90
C PRO A 105 10.63 -6.26 -10.93
N THR A 106 11.44 -5.73 -10.02
CA THR A 106 11.56 -4.28 -9.79
C THR A 106 12.29 -3.58 -10.93
N ARG A 107 11.52 -2.84 -11.75
CA ARG A 107 12.02 -1.89 -12.75
C ARG A 107 12.30 -0.52 -12.16
N ALA A 108 12.79 0.41 -12.99
CA ALA A 108 13.22 1.75 -12.54
C ALA A 108 14.28 1.69 -11.43
N VAL A 109 15.21 0.74 -11.54
CA VAL A 109 16.36 0.60 -10.64
C VAL A 109 17.64 0.98 -11.35
N LYS A 110 18.65 1.35 -10.57
CA LYS A 110 19.94 1.78 -11.13
C LYS A 110 20.63 0.63 -11.87
N GLY A 111 21.02 0.92 -13.11
CA GLY A 111 21.91 0.11 -13.94
C GLY A 111 23.38 0.34 -13.62
N HIS A 112 24.23 -0.44 -14.27
CA HIS A 112 25.67 -0.43 -14.02
C HIS A 112 26.36 0.89 -14.37
N ASN A 113 25.75 1.68 -15.26
CA ASN A 113 26.27 2.96 -15.75
C ASN A 113 25.65 4.19 -15.06
N TRP A 114 24.84 4.01 -14.03
CA TRP A 114 24.27 5.13 -13.26
C TRP A 114 25.36 5.90 -12.52
N ASP A 115 25.38 7.22 -12.67
CA ASP A 115 26.42 8.10 -12.10
C ASP A 115 25.89 9.13 -11.09
N GLY A 116 24.59 9.13 -10.81
CA GLY A 116 23.95 10.03 -9.87
C GLY A 116 23.68 11.44 -10.38
N SER A 117 23.88 11.71 -11.67
CA SER A 117 23.58 13.02 -12.26
C SER A 117 22.08 13.30 -12.44
N GLU A 118 21.27 12.26 -12.61
CA GLU A 118 19.81 12.34 -12.69
C GLU A 118 19.20 11.18 -11.88
N CYS A 119 18.28 11.53 -10.98
CA CYS A 119 17.61 10.61 -10.05
C CYS A 119 16.19 10.25 -10.50
N ASP A 120 15.69 10.92 -11.54
CA ASP A 120 14.40 10.67 -12.13
C ASP A 120 14.56 9.87 -13.43
N TRP A 121 14.17 8.59 -13.40
CA TRP A 121 14.31 7.70 -14.56
C TRP A 121 13.54 8.21 -15.78
N THR A 122 12.46 8.99 -15.59
CA THR A 122 11.66 9.55 -16.68
C THR A 122 12.39 10.66 -17.43
N ARG A 123 13.45 11.22 -16.81
CA ARG A 123 14.29 12.29 -17.33
C ARG A 123 15.70 11.84 -17.67
N ALA A 124 16.14 10.73 -17.09
CA ALA A 124 17.47 10.19 -17.27
C ALA A 124 17.68 9.69 -18.70
N GLN A 125 18.86 9.99 -19.27
CA GLN A 125 19.25 9.50 -20.60
C GLN A 125 19.97 8.15 -20.54
N PHE A 126 20.43 7.74 -19.36
CA PHE A 126 21.13 6.49 -19.07
C PHE A 126 21.01 6.16 -17.58
N GLY A 127 21.52 5.00 -17.14
CA GLY A 127 21.59 4.66 -15.71
C GLY A 127 20.39 3.88 -15.17
N TYR A 128 19.36 3.61 -15.99
CA TYR A 128 18.14 2.90 -15.57
C TYR A 128 17.81 1.70 -16.46
N GLY A 129 18.85 1.02 -16.98
CA GLY A 129 18.74 -0.17 -17.82
C GLY A 129 18.69 -1.50 -17.06
N ALA A 130 18.53 -1.47 -15.73
CA ALA A 130 18.47 -2.68 -14.91
C ALA A 130 17.04 -3.06 -14.50
N ILE A 131 16.84 -4.36 -14.31
CA ILE A 131 15.68 -4.94 -13.63
C ILE A 131 16.22 -5.74 -12.45
N HIS A 132 15.61 -5.59 -11.27
CA HIS A 132 15.93 -6.36 -10.07
C HIS A 132 14.99 -7.55 -9.95
N PHE A 133 15.53 -8.77 -10.01
CA PHE A 133 14.77 -10.00 -9.90
C PHE A 133 14.92 -10.59 -8.50
N HIS A 134 13.83 -11.13 -7.96
CA HIS A 134 13.82 -11.82 -6.68
C HIS A 134 13.13 -13.18 -6.81
N ASP A 135 13.52 -14.12 -5.96
CA ASP A 135 12.94 -15.48 -5.89
C ASP A 135 11.56 -15.53 -5.23
N ASP A 136 11.15 -14.44 -4.56
CA ASP A 136 9.91 -14.29 -3.82
C ASP A 136 8.98 -13.21 -4.39
N ASP A 137 9.25 -12.74 -5.61
CA ASP A 137 8.34 -11.91 -6.41
C ASP A 137 7.02 -12.67 -6.70
N LEU A 138 5.87 -12.04 -6.42
CA LEU A 138 4.55 -12.61 -6.72
C LEU A 138 3.53 -11.51 -7.07
N ASP A 139 3.18 -11.44 -8.36
CA ASP A 139 2.14 -10.52 -8.86
C ASP A 139 0.81 -11.24 -9.15
N ASP A 140 0.85 -12.47 -9.65
CA ASP A 140 -0.36 -13.25 -9.96
C ASP A 140 -0.08 -14.70 -9.56
N ALA A 141 -0.91 -15.26 -8.67
CA ALA A 141 -0.80 -16.68 -8.31
C ALA A 141 -1.03 -17.59 -9.53
N ASN A 142 -1.72 -17.07 -10.55
CA ASN A 142 -2.00 -17.74 -11.81
C ASN A 142 -2.61 -19.15 -11.61
N TRP A 143 -3.46 -19.28 -10.59
CA TRP A 143 -4.21 -20.49 -10.32
C TRP A 143 -5.37 -20.64 -11.33
N GLU A 144 -5.74 -21.87 -11.62
CA GLU A 144 -6.95 -22.15 -12.40
C GLU A 144 -8.19 -21.69 -11.61
N THR A 145 -9.18 -21.14 -12.31
CA THR A 145 -10.42 -20.66 -11.68
C THR A 145 -11.32 -21.84 -11.35
N ASP A 146 -11.60 -22.06 -10.07
CA ASP A 146 -12.47 -23.14 -9.61
C ASP A 146 -13.97 -22.84 -9.84
N PHE A 147 -14.41 -21.61 -9.62
CA PHE A 147 -15.80 -21.18 -9.82
C PHE A 147 -15.91 -19.68 -10.10
N VAL A 148 -17.04 -19.27 -10.69
CA VAL A 148 -17.36 -17.87 -10.99
C VAL A 148 -18.72 -17.53 -10.39
N ILE A 149 -18.82 -16.39 -9.71
CA ILE A 149 -20.07 -15.88 -9.16
C ILE A 149 -20.52 -14.68 -9.99
N THR A 150 -21.78 -14.69 -10.43
CA THR A 150 -22.42 -13.53 -11.05
C THR A 150 -23.19 -12.76 -9.97
N ILE A 151 -22.81 -11.50 -9.74
CA ILE A 151 -23.48 -10.65 -8.75
C ILE A 151 -24.89 -10.29 -9.26
N PRO A 152 -25.95 -10.54 -8.47
CA PRO A 152 -27.31 -10.16 -8.85
C PRO A 152 -27.44 -8.65 -9.12
N PRO A 153 -28.25 -8.21 -10.10
CA PRO A 153 -28.40 -6.79 -10.44
C PRO A 153 -29.01 -5.94 -9.30
N ASN A 154 -29.66 -6.59 -8.34
CA ASN A 154 -30.26 -5.99 -7.15
C ASN A 154 -29.43 -6.23 -5.87
N ALA A 155 -28.20 -6.75 -5.98
CA ALA A 155 -27.31 -6.84 -4.84
C ALA A 155 -27.04 -5.43 -4.31
N ARG A 156 -27.11 -5.27 -2.99
CA ARG A 156 -26.73 -4.03 -2.32
C ARG A 156 -25.23 -3.83 -2.50
N SER A 157 -24.77 -2.59 -2.62
CA SER A 157 -23.33 -2.33 -2.51
C SER A 157 -22.83 -2.68 -1.11
N GLY A 158 -21.63 -3.23 -0.99
CA GLY A 158 -21.02 -3.50 0.30
C GLY A 158 -19.78 -4.38 0.18
N ALA A 159 -19.25 -4.76 1.34
CA ALA A 159 -18.29 -5.84 1.43
C ALA A 159 -19.01 -7.19 1.50
N TYR A 160 -18.53 -8.14 0.71
CA TYR A 160 -19.04 -9.51 0.64
C TYR A 160 -17.87 -10.48 0.81
N ALA A 161 -18.18 -11.72 1.17
CA ALA A 161 -17.22 -12.81 1.13
C ALA A 161 -17.86 -14.07 0.56
N VAL A 162 -17.04 -14.88 -0.11
CA VAL A 162 -17.38 -16.28 -0.39
C VAL A 162 -16.81 -17.11 0.75
N GLU A 163 -17.69 -17.64 1.59
CA GLU A 163 -17.30 -18.60 2.62
C GLU A 163 -16.99 -19.95 1.96
N VAL A 164 -15.79 -20.46 2.21
CA VAL A 164 -15.35 -21.79 1.77
C VAL A 164 -14.98 -22.63 2.97
N GLU A 165 -15.27 -23.91 2.90
CA GLU A 165 -14.97 -24.91 3.93
C GLU A 165 -14.27 -26.09 3.28
N THR A 166 -13.24 -26.64 3.94
CA THR A 166 -12.59 -27.87 3.47
C THR A 166 -13.55 -29.04 3.53
N SER A 167 -13.41 -30.02 2.63
CA SER A 167 -14.32 -31.18 2.59
C SER A 167 -14.32 -32.04 3.85
N ASN A 168 -13.31 -31.91 4.70
CA ASN A 168 -13.20 -32.59 6.01
C ASN A 168 -13.75 -31.74 7.18
N GLY A 169 -14.23 -30.52 6.91
CA GLY A 169 -14.79 -29.59 7.89
C GLY A 169 -13.81 -29.06 8.93
N GLN A 170 -12.50 -29.13 8.66
CA GLN A 170 -11.46 -28.74 9.61
C GLN A 170 -11.03 -27.28 9.48
N ASP A 171 -11.20 -26.66 8.32
CA ASP A 171 -10.79 -25.29 8.05
C ASP A 171 -11.84 -24.54 7.20
N THR A 172 -11.97 -23.24 7.45
CA THR A 172 -12.77 -22.30 6.67
C THR A 172 -11.95 -21.09 6.23
N ASP A 173 -12.38 -20.41 5.16
CA ASP A 173 -11.86 -19.11 4.74
C ASP A 173 -12.96 -18.23 4.13
N SER A 174 -12.79 -16.92 4.23
CA SER A 174 -13.73 -15.91 3.71
C SER A 174 -13.08 -15.14 2.56
N ILE A 175 -13.38 -15.47 1.31
CA ILE A 175 -12.80 -14.79 0.15
C ILE A 175 -13.50 -13.45 -0.08
N THR A 176 -12.93 -12.38 0.47
CA THR A 176 -13.49 -11.02 0.45
C THR A 176 -13.52 -10.40 -0.94
N PHE A 177 -14.62 -9.74 -1.30
CA PHE A 177 -14.76 -8.88 -2.47
C PHE A 177 -15.75 -7.73 -2.20
N PHE A 178 -15.74 -6.72 -3.08
CA PHE A 178 -16.58 -5.52 -2.92
C PHE A 178 -17.61 -5.44 -4.04
N VAL A 179 -18.88 -5.27 -3.68
CA VAL A 179 -19.96 -5.02 -4.63
C VAL A 179 -20.21 -3.51 -4.69
N ARG A 180 -20.11 -2.97 -5.89
CA ARG A 180 -20.36 -1.55 -6.18
C ARG A 180 -21.82 -1.34 -6.59
N PRO A 181 -22.34 -0.09 -6.57
CA PRO A 181 -23.66 0.21 -7.11
C PRO A 181 -23.80 -0.27 -8.57
N THR A 182 -24.92 -0.91 -8.91
CA THR A 182 -25.17 -1.45 -10.26
C THR A 182 -25.55 -0.39 -11.29
N GLY A 183 -25.85 0.84 -10.85
CA GLY A 183 -26.02 2.01 -11.69
C GLY A 183 -25.56 3.27 -10.96
N TRP A 184 -24.82 4.12 -11.67
CA TRP A 184 -24.45 5.46 -11.20
C TRP A 184 -25.67 6.36 -11.41
N THR A 185 -26.63 6.29 -10.50
CA THR A 185 -27.77 7.22 -10.52
C THR A 185 -27.22 8.65 -10.45
N SER A 186 -27.84 9.57 -11.18
CA SER A 186 -27.45 10.99 -11.15
C SER A 186 -27.71 11.64 -9.79
N ASP A 187 -28.52 10.99 -8.94
CA ASP A 187 -28.86 11.44 -7.61
C ASP A 187 -28.67 10.29 -6.60
N ASN A 188 -27.74 10.49 -5.67
CA ASN A 188 -27.48 9.67 -4.49
C ASN A 188 -27.42 10.57 -3.23
N SER A 189 -28.06 11.75 -3.26
CA SER A 189 -27.89 12.74 -2.19
C SER A 189 -28.52 12.30 -0.86
N ASN A 190 -29.33 11.23 -0.87
CA ASN A 190 -29.93 10.61 0.30
C ASN A 190 -29.10 9.45 0.88
N LYS A 191 -27.92 9.17 0.32
CA LYS A 191 -27.00 8.12 0.78
C LYS A 191 -25.62 8.72 1.06
N VAL A 192 -24.92 8.16 2.04
CA VAL A 192 -23.48 8.41 2.21
C VAL A 192 -22.68 7.47 1.31
N CYS A 193 -21.55 7.94 0.80
CA CYS A 193 -20.59 7.07 0.11
C CYS A 193 -19.49 6.68 1.10
N PHE A 194 -19.35 5.38 1.40
CA PHE A 194 -18.21 4.88 2.16
C PHE A 194 -17.14 4.34 1.20
N VAL A 195 -15.89 4.81 1.33
CA VAL A 195 -14.80 4.38 0.45
C VAL A 195 -13.87 3.44 1.20
N PHE A 196 -13.85 2.17 0.79
CA PHE A 196 -12.89 1.19 1.27
C PHE A 196 -11.48 1.52 0.80
N SER A 197 -10.53 1.50 1.75
CA SER A 197 -9.12 1.84 1.56
C SER A 197 -8.34 0.70 0.89
N THR A 198 -8.85 0.19 -0.24
CA THR A 198 -8.32 -1.00 -0.91
C THR A 198 -6.85 -0.89 -1.32
N PHE A 199 -6.32 0.31 -1.55
CA PHE A 199 -4.88 0.46 -1.81
C PHE A 199 -4.05 0.27 -0.55
N THR A 200 -4.54 0.71 0.62
CA THR A 200 -3.92 0.39 1.91
C THR A 200 -3.94 -1.12 2.16
N TYR A 201 -5.06 -1.78 1.86
CA TYR A 201 -5.16 -3.23 2.04
C TYR A 201 -4.10 -3.98 1.22
N LEU A 202 -3.83 -3.54 -0.01
CA LEU A 202 -2.76 -4.09 -0.83
C LEU A 202 -1.39 -3.75 -0.28
N ALA A 203 -1.15 -2.52 0.15
CA ALA A 203 0.14 -2.11 0.71
C ALA A 203 0.54 -2.94 1.94
N TYR A 204 -0.44 -3.38 2.76
CA TYR A 204 -0.25 -4.23 3.93
C TYR A 204 -0.44 -5.74 3.66
N ALA A 205 -0.80 -6.15 2.44
CA ALA A 205 -1.24 -7.52 2.16
C ALA A 205 -0.20 -8.57 2.56
N ASN A 206 -0.59 -9.46 3.48
CA ASN A 206 0.24 -10.53 4.07
C ASN A 206 1.53 -10.05 4.76
N GLU A 207 1.51 -8.84 5.35
CA GLU A 207 2.63 -8.22 6.08
C GLU A 207 3.22 -9.13 7.18
N ARG A 208 4.55 -9.08 7.33
CA ARG A 208 5.32 -9.98 8.20
C ARG A 208 6.35 -9.28 9.09
N LEU A 209 6.15 -8.03 9.45
CA LEU A 209 7.02 -7.36 10.43
C LEU A 209 6.96 -8.02 11.82
N TYR A 210 6.05 -8.98 12.05
CA TYR A 210 6.05 -9.87 13.21
C TYR A 210 7.17 -10.92 13.21
N ASP A 211 7.79 -11.22 12.06
CA ASP A 211 8.74 -12.31 11.91
C ASP A 211 10.13 -11.92 12.41
N THR A 212 10.38 -12.21 13.70
CA THR A 212 11.64 -11.90 14.40
C THR A 212 12.89 -12.56 13.80
N SER A 213 12.76 -13.44 12.81
CA SER A 213 13.88 -14.02 12.07
C SER A 213 14.35 -13.14 10.89
N ARG A 214 13.58 -12.12 10.50
CA ARG A 214 13.88 -11.26 9.35
C ARG A 214 14.39 -9.88 9.79
N GLN A 215 15.21 -9.26 8.93
CA GLN A 215 15.77 -7.94 9.18
C GLN A 215 14.74 -6.81 9.26
N ASN A 216 13.55 -6.99 8.70
CA ASN A 216 12.47 -6.01 8.71
C ASN A 216 11.49 -6.20 9.88
N THR A 217 11.84 -6.98 10.91
CA THR A 217 11.00 -7.07 12.12
C THR A 217 10.70 -5.66 12.67
N ALA A 218 9.44 -5.35 12.95
CA ALA A 218 9.09 -4.08 13.55
C ALA A 218 9.52 -4.06 15.02
N ASP A 219 10.37 -3.08 15.37
CA ASP A 219 10.58 -2.68 16.75
C ASP A 219 9.49 -1.66 17.11
N LEU A 220 8.51 -2.11 17.88
CA LEU A 220 7.35 -1.31 18.28
C LEU A 220 7.56 -0.60 19.62
N GLY A 221 8.81 -0.51 20.07
CA GLY A 221 9.19 0.23 21.25
C GLY A 221 9.39 -0.62 22.50
N PRO A 222 9.90 0.00 23.58
CA PRO A 222 10.28 -0.70 24.79
C PRO A 222 9.06 -1.32 25.49
N GLY A 223 9.12 -2.64 25.70
CA GLY A 223 8.08 -3.38 26.41
C GLY A 223 7.04 -4.06 25.52
N PHE A 224 7.07 -3.83 24.21
CA PHE A 224 6.28 -4.63 23.27
C PHE A 224 6.74 -6.10 23.30
N ASP A 225 5.81 -7.02 23.51
CA ASP A 225 6.06 -8.45 23.51
C ASP A 225 5.05 -9.14 22.61
N ILE A 226 5.52 -9.53 21.43
CA ILE A 226 4.72 -10.22 20.43
C ILE A 226 4.11 -11.54 20.94
N ASN A 227 4.63 -12.13 22.02
CA ASN A 227 4.06 -13.36 22.57
C ASN A 227 2.79 -13.10 23.41
N LYS A 228 2.57 -11.86 23.84
CA LYS A 228 1.42 -11.47 24.69
C LYS A 228 0.22 -10.93 23.92
N VAL A 229 0.41 -10.58 22.64
CA VAL A 229 -0.65 -10.05 21.78
C VAL A 229 -1.66 -11.13 21.35
N LEU A 230 -2.91 -10.72 21.17
CA LEU A 230 -3.97 -11.55 20.60
C LEU A 230 -3.68 -11.80 19.12
N LYS A 231 -3.82 -13.05 18.68
CA LYS A 231 -3.55 -13.47 17.30
C LYS A 231 -4.79 -14.16 16.73
N SER A 232 -5.21 -13.69 15.56
CA SER A 232 -6.30 -14.28 14.78
C SER A 232 -5.89 -15.61 14.13
N PRO A 233 -6.82 -16.49 13.74
CA PRO A 233 -6.52 -17.65 12.90
C PRO A 233 -5.75 -17.29 11.62
N GLU A 234 -6.08 -16.14 11.03
CA GLU A 234 -5.43 -15.56 9.85
C GLU A 234 -3.94 -15.29 10.08
N PHE A 235 -3.56 -14.78 11.26
CA PHE A 235 -2.15 -14.62 11.64
C PHE A 235 -1.39 -15.96 11.56
N TYR A 236 -1.98 -17.03 12.11
CA TYR A 236 -1.35 -18.34 12.07
C TYR A 236 -1.33 -18.94 10.65
N LYS A 237 -2.34 -18.65 9.82
CA LYS A 237 -2.31 -18.99 8.38
C LYS A 237 -1.15 -18.26 7.68
N MET A 238 -0.98 -16.94 7.88
CA MET A 238 0.13 -16.16 7.29
C MET A 238 1.50 -16.68 7.71
N ARG A 239 1.66 -17.04 9.00
CA ARG A 239 2.91 -17.65 9.49
C ARG A 239 3.22 -19.00 8.84
N ARG A 240 2.21 -19.80 8.48
CA ARG A 240 2.40 -21.10 7.81
C ARG A 240 2.58 -20.95 6.29
N ARG A 241 1.93 -19.96 5.68
CA ARG A 241 1.83 -19.78 4.23
C ARG A 241 2.70 -18.62 3.74
N VAL A 242 4.01 -18.84 3.85
CA VAL A 242 5.04 -17.87 3.44
C VAL A 242 5.15 -17.70 1.92
N ASP A 243 4.46 -18.55 1.15
CA ASP A 243 4.40 -18.61 -0.31
C ASP A 243 3.37 -17.65 -0.94
N LEU A 244 2.56 -16.95 -0.13
CA LEU A 244 1.48 -16.08 -0.61
C LEU A 244 1.96 -14.65 -0.95
N GLY A 245 3.24 -14.49 -1.28
CA GLY A 245 3.91 -13.21 -1.56
C GLY A 245 4.09 -12.32 -0.32
N LEU A 246 4.59 -11.10 -0.57
CA LEU A 246 5.04 -10.15 0.45
C LEU A 246 4.22 -8.84 0.44
N SER A 247 4.23 -8.12 1.56
CA SER A 247 3.66 -6.78 1.70
C SER A 247 4.65 -5.71 1.20
N CYS A 248 4.17 -4.51 0.86
CA CYS A 248 5.06 -3.37 0.61
C CYS A 248 5.83 -2.95 1.87
N TYR A 249 5.46 -3.44 3.06
CA TYR A 249 6.23 -3.25 4.29
C TYR A 249 7.38 -4.27 4.45
N ASP A 250 7.41 -5.31 3.64
CA ASP A 250 8.40 -6.38 3.76
C ASP A 250 9.68 -6.10 2.95
N ARG A 251 10.68 -6.94 3.20
CA ARG A 251 11.88 -7.05 2.37
C ARG A 251 11.87 -8.39 1.63
N HIS A 252 12.40 -8.41 0.42
CA HIS A 252 12.72 -9.64 -0.33
C HIS A 252 13.77 -10.46 0.42
N ASN A 253 13.94 -11.73 0.03
CA ASN A 253 14.95 -12.63 0.59
C ASN A 253 16.39 -12.12 0.41
N ASP A 254 16.65 -11.29 -0.60
CA ASP A 254 17.94 -10.63 -0.82
C ASP A 254 18.16 -9.39 0.08
N GLY A 255 17.15 -9.00 0.88
CA GLY A 255 17.17 -7.89 1.82
C GLY A 255 16.74 -6.54 1.23
N SER A 256 16.44 -6.47 -0.07
CA SER A 256 15.89 -5.27 -0.72
C SER A 256 14.42 -5.04 -0.38
N GLY A 257 13.94 -3.80 -0.51
CA GLY A 257 12.57 -3.44 -0.14
C GLY A 257 11.53 -3.84 -1.20
N VAL A 258 10.41 -4.40 -0.76
CA VAL A 258 9.32 -4.85 -1.65
C VAL A 258 8.54 -3.65 -2.18
N CYS A 259 8.69 -3.36 -3.48
CA CYS A 259 8.04 -2.22 -4.11
C CYS A 259 6.60 -2.50 -4.55
N TYR A 260 6.23 -3.76 -4.81
CA TYR A 260 4.90 -4.12 -5.33
C TYR A 260 4.13 -5.05 -4.41
N SER A 261 2.81 -4.93 -4.47
CA SER A 261 1.88 -5.89 -3.90
C SER A 261 0.69 -6.05 -4.85
N SER A 262 0.00 -7.19 -4.77
CA SER A 262 -1.06 -7.57 -5.70
C SER A 262 -2.30 -8.13 -5.02
N SER A 263 -3.47 -7.90 -5.64
CA SER A 263 -4.76 -8.50 -5.29
C SER A 263 -5.00 -9.89 -5.91
N LYS A 264 -4.19 -10.33 -6.87
CA LYS A 264 -4.32 -11.63 -7.55
C LYS A 264 -3.66 -12.80 -6.81
N ARG A 265 -3.74 -12.77 -5.49
CA ARG A 265 -3.22 -13.78 -4.57
C ARG A 265 -4.08 -13.82 -3.32
N PRO A 266 -4.08 -14.91 -2.55
CA PRO A 266 -4.76 -14.93 -1.26
C PRO A 266 -4.17 -13.90 -0.29
N ILE A 267 -4.97 -12.92 0.16
CA ILE A 267 -4.59 -11.91 1.16
C ILE A 267 -5.27 -12.21 2.49
N LEU A 268 -4.54 -12.77 3.45
CA LEU A 268 -5.09 -13.34 4.67
C LEU A 268 -5.41 -12.30 5.74
N ASN A 269 -4.78 -11.12 5.70
CA ASN A 269 -5.14 -9.98 6.56
C ASN A 269 -6.22 -9.07 5.96
N VAL A 270 -6.89 -9.50 4.87
CA VAL A 270 -8.12 -8.89 4.34
C VAL A 270 -9.27 -9.89 4.49
N ARG A 271 -9.47 -10.32 5.73
CA ARG A 271 -10.56 -11.22 6.15
C ARG A 271 -11.38 -10.52 7.23
N PRO A 272 -12.71 -10.70 7.27
CA PRO A 272 -13.57 -9.98 8.23
C PRO A 272 -13.13 -10.14 9.70
N GLY A 273 -12.64 -11.33 10.05
CA GLY A 273 -12.20 -11.68 11.40
C GLY A 273 -10.74 -11.35 11.73
N TYR A 274 -10.00 -10.70 10.83
CA TYR A 274 -8.59 -10.42 11.07
C TYR A 274 -8.40 -9.48 12.27
N ILE A 275 -7.57 -9.91 13.21
CA ILE A 275 -7.08 -9.10 14.32
C ILE A 275 -5.59 -8.86 14.09
N MET A 276 -5.19 -7.59 14.09
CA MET A 276 -3.84 -7.19 13.79
C MET A 276 -2.91 -7.53 14.97
N TRP A 277 -1.79 -8.17 14.63
CA TRP A 277 -0.90 -8.82 15.58
C TRP A 277 -0.21 -7.85 16.55
N ALA A 278 0.08 -6.62 16.15
CA ALA A 278 0.74 -5.63 16.99
C ALA A 278 -0.21 -4.97 18.00
N PHE A 279 -1.49 -4.80 17.65
CA PHE A 279 -2.42 -3.99 18.44
C PHE A 279 -3.54 -4.80 19.12
N SER A 280 -3.65 -6.10 18.83
CA SER A 280 -4.70 -6.98 19.41
C SER A 280 -6.14 -6.48 19.15
N ARG A 281 -6.36 -5.76 18.04
CA ARG A 281 -7.65 -5.19 17.63
C ARG A 281 -7.84 -5.31 16.10
N PRO A 282 -9.08 -5.16 15.59
CA PRO A 282 -9.31 -4.98 14.15
C PRO A 282 -8.47 -3.83 13.59
N ARG A 283 -7.97 -3.96 12.37
CA ARG A 283 -7.24 -2.92 11.63
C ARG A 283 -7.47 -3.11 10.14
N GLU A 284 -7.33 -2.04 9.36
CA GLU A 284 -7.65 -2.03 7.93
C GLU A 284 -9.08 -2.54 7.66
N PHE A 285 -9.24 -3.60 6.89
CA PHE A 285 -10.55 -4.08 6.45
C PHE A 285 -11.48 -4.49 7.60
N SER A 286 -10.96 -5.19 8.62
CA SER A 286 -11.81 -5.64 9.73
C SER A 286 -12.30 -4.47 10.61
N ALA A 287 -11.54 -3.38 10.68
CA ALA A 287 -11.97 -2.14 11.33
C ALA A 287 -12.97 -1.35 10.47
N ASP A 288 -12.77 -1.29 9.15
CA ASP A 288 -13.71 -0.64 8.22
C ASP A 288 -15.12 -1.29 8.25
N LEU A 289 -15.20 -2.60 8.51
CA LEU A 289 -16.48 -3.29 8.71
C LEU A 289 -17.25 -2.77 9.93
N MET A 290 -16.58 -2.24 10.95
CA MET A 290 -17.26 -1.65 12.11
C MET A 290 -18.01 -0.37 11.74
N MET A 291 -17.47 0.44 10.82
CA MET A 291 -18.18 1.62 10.29
C MET A 291 -19.42 1.20 9.48
N LEU A 292 -19.30 0.18 8.64
CA LEU A 292 -20.49 -0.35 7.95
C LEU A 292 -21.53 -0.87 8.95
N GLY A 293 -21.12 -1.61 9.97
CA GLY A 293 -22.01 -2.08 11.03
C GLY A 293 -22.73 -0.92 11.74
N PHE A 294 -22.02 0.18 12.02
CA PHE A 294 -22.60 1.39 12.59
C PHE A 294 -23.66 2.01 11.64
N LEU A 295 -23.35 2.18 10.36
CA LEU A 295 -24.30 2.72 9.39
C LEU A 295 -25.56 1.85 9.27
N GLU A 296 -25.42 0.54 9.33
CA GLU A 296 -26.56 -0.39 9.30
C GLU A 296 -27.41 -0.33 10.57
N GLN A 297 -26.77 -0.31 11.72
CA GLN A 297 -27.45 -0.24 13.02
C GLN A 297 -28.25 1.06 13.17
N GLU A 298 -27.69 2.18 12.69
CA GLU A 298 -28.34 3.49 12.72
C GLU A 298 -29.32 3.71 11.55
N GLY A 299 -29.44 2.75 10.63
CA GLY A 299 -30.32 2.84 9.47
C GLY A 299 -29.93 3.95 8.48
N ILE A 300 -28.64 4.33 8.43
CA ILE A 300 -28.12 5.34 7.52
C ILE A 300 -27.91 4.70 6.14
N PRO A 301 -28.61 5.17 5.08
CA PRO A 301 -28.44 4.63 3.74
C PRO A 301 -27.03 4.92 3.22
N TYR A 302 -26.37 3.90 2.67
CA TYR A 302 -25.03 4.06 2.10
C TYR A 302 -24.87 3.33 0.78
N GLU A 303 -23.89 3.79 0.01
CA GLU A 303 -23.24 3.01 -1.05
C GLU A 303 -21.75 2.86 -0.75
N THR A 304 -21.13 1.77 -1.23
CA THR A 304 -19.68 1.56 -1.05
C THR A 304 -18.91 1.66 -2.36
N LEU A 305 -17.80 2.39 -2.32
CA LEU A 305 -16.79 2.45 -3.38
C LEU A 305 -15.43 2.00 -2.86
N THR A 306 -14.45 1.91 -3.75
CA THR A 306 -13.07 1.55 -3.42
C THR A 306 -12.09 2.61 -3.94
N ASP A 307 -10.86 2.63 -3.43
CA ASP A 307 -9.80 3.45 -4.03
C ASP A 307 -9.61 3.17 -5.52
N HIS A 308 -9.81 1.92 -5.96
CA HIS A 308 -9.72 1.53 -7.37
C HIS A 308 -10.78 2.24 -8.22
N ASP A 309 -11.98 2.48 -7.67
CA ASP A 309 -13.03 3.26 -8.34
C ASP A 309 -12.61 4.72 -8.51
N LEU A 310 -12.10 5.33 -7.43
CA LEU A 310 -11.64 6.71 -7.46
C LEU A 310 -10.44 6.88 -8.40
N HIS A 311 -9.53 5.91 -8.43
CA HIS A 311 -8.40 5.92 -9.34
C HIS A 311 -8.85 5.87 -10.81
N ALA A 312 -9.74 4.92 -11.14
CA ALA A 312 -10.19 4.70 -12.51
C ALA A 312 -11.11 5.80 -13.05
N ARG A 313 -11.95 6.41 -12.19
CA ARG A 313 -13.01 7.34 -12.61
C ARG A 313 -12.78 8.78 -12.16
N GLY A 314 -11.80 9.02 -11.28
CA GLY A 314 -11.57 10.33 -10.66
C GLY A 314 -12.82 10.85 -9.95
N ALA A 315 -13.02 12.16 -9.99
CA ALA A 315 -14.15 12.85 -9.35
C ALA A 315 -15.53 12.32 -9.79
N SER A 316 -15.65 11.74 -10.98
CA SER A 316 -16.92 11.18 -11.46
C SER A 316 -17.39 9.94 -10.70
N ALA A 317 -16.51 9.29 -9.91
CA ALA A 317 -16.92 8.25 -8.97
C ALA A 317 -17.77 8.80 -7.81
N LEU A 318 -17.58 10.07 -7.43
CA LEU A 318 -18.29 10.66 -6.28
C LEU A 318 -19.53 11.46 -6.70
N GLN A 319 -19.85 11.48 -7.99
CA GLN A 319 -20.97 12.25 -8.52
C GLN A 319 -22.31 11.77 -7.96
N GLY A 320 -23.15 12.73 -7.57
CA GLY A 320 -24.51 12.48 -7.06
C GLY A 320 -24.57 12.28 -5.55
N PHE A 321 -23.46 12.00 -4.87
CA PHE A 321 -23.40 11.95 -3.41
C PHE A 321 -23.31 13.34 -2.79
N SER A 322 -23.91 13.54 -1.61
CA SER A 322 -23.72 14.75 -0.81
C SER A 322 -22.59 14.60 0.23
N THR A 323 -22.30 13.37 0.64
CA THR A 323 -21.37 13.07 1.73
C THR A 323 -20.53 11.84 1.41
N VAL A 324 -19.23 11.93 1.63
CA VAL A 324 -18.27 10.82 1.46
C VAL A 324 -17.51 10.60 2.76
N ILE A 325 -17.39 9.33 3.15
CA ILE A 325 -16.72 8.87 4.37
C ILE A 325 -15.51 8.02 3.96
N THR A 326 -14.34 8.29 4.52
CA THR A 326 -13.15 7.45 4.32
C THR A 326 -13.20 6.21 5.22
N GLY A 327 -12.39 5.19 4.89
CA GLY A 327 -12.05 4.16 5.87
C GLY A 327 -11.22 4.69 7.05
N CYS A 328 -10.93 3.80 7.99
CA CYS A 328 -10.20 4.06 9.24
C CYS A 328 -8.69 4.30 9.03
N HIS A 329 -8.15 3.92 7.88
CA HIS A 329 -6.72 4.03 7.60
C HIS A 329 -6.43 4.20 6.08
N PRO A 330 -6.83 5.32 5.45
CA PRO A 330 -6.67 5.55 4.02
C PRO A 330 -5.24 6.05 3.66
N GLU A 331 -4.21 5.31 4.07
CA GLU A 331 -2.79 5.71 4.02
C GLU A 331 -2.20 5.84 2.59
N TYR A 332 -2.66 5.03 1.62
CA TYR A 332 -2.02 4.88 0.30
C TYR A 332 -2.85 5.34 -0.91
N PRO A 333 -3.42 6.57 -0.94
CA PRO A 333 -4.19 7.01 -2.09
C PRO A 333 -3.28 7.27 -3.30
N SER A 334 -3.83 7.01 -4.49
CA SER A 334 -3.23 7.49 -5.75
C SER A 334 -3.46 8.99 -5.94
N LEU A 335 -2.75 9.63 -6.87
CA LEU A 335 -3.01 11.04 -7.23
C LEU A 335 -4.46 11.27 -7.69
N GLN A 336 -5.00 10.32 -8.45
CA GLN A 336 -6.36 10.33 -8.97
C GLN A 336 -7.37 10.22 -7.83
N SER A 337 -7.12 9.32 -6.87
CA SER A 337 -7.96 9.17 -5.66
C SER A 337 -7.95 10.46 -4.83
N PHE A 338 -6.77 11.02 -4.56
CA PHE A 338 -6.63 12.30 -3.85
C PHE A 338 -7.43 13.41 -4.56
N ARG A 339 -7.25 13.55 -5.88
CA ARG A 339 -7.95 14.55 -6.70
C ARG A 339 -9.46 14.34 -6.75
N ALA A 340 -9.95 13.11 -6.62
CA ALA A 340 -11.38 12.84 -6.56
C ALA A 340 -12.00 13.48 -5.31
N TYR A 341 -11.39 13.30 -4.14
CA TYR A 341 -11.83 13.94 -2.90
C TYR A 341 -11.69 15.47 -2.95
N ASP A 342 -10.57 15.99 -3.44
CA ASP A 342 -10.35 17.44 -3.60
C ASP A 342 -11.41 18.08 -4.52
N ALA A 343 -11.69 17.46 -5.67
CA ALA A 343 -12.72 17.95 -6.59
C ALA A 343 -14.12 17.87 -5.98
N PHE A 344 -14.41 16.81 -5.21
CA PHE A 344 -15.68 16.66 -4.51
C PHE A 344 -15.90 17.76 -3.46
N ALA A 345 -14.89 18.04 -2.63
CA ALA A 345 -14.93 19.14 -1.66
C ALA A 345 -15.08 20.52 -2.33
N LYS A 346 -14.31 20.78 -3.40
CA LYS A 346 -14.43 22.02 -4.20
C LYS A 346 -15.80 22.18 -4.87
N GLY A 347 -16.45 21.07 -5.19
CA GLY A 347 -17.82 21.04 -5.70
C GLY A 347 -18.91 21.26 -4.63
N GLY A 348 -18.54 21.41 -3.35
CA GLY A 348 -19.47 21.60 -2.24
C GLY A 348 -19.94 20.31 -1.58
N GLY A 349 -19.30 19.17 -1.88
CA GLY A 349 -19.57 17.90 -1.19
C GLY A 349 -19.01 17.88 0.24
N ASN A 350 -19.65 17.09 1.12
CA ASN A 350 -19.23 16.95 2.51
C ASN A 350 -18.25 15.77 2.68
N LEU A 351 -17.13 15.99 3.35
CA LEU A 351 -16.16 14.93 3.62
C LEU A 351 -16.14 14.59 5.12
N MET A 352 -16.12 13.29 5.41
CA MET A 352 -15.87 12.76 6.76
C MET A 352 -14.61 11.91 6.70
N TYR A 353 -13.51 12.44 7.22
CA TYR A 353 -12.30 11.67 7.47
C TYR A 353 -12.43 10.99 8.82
N MET A 354 -12.60 9.68 8.77
CA MET A 354 -12.87 8.86 9.93
C MET A 354 -11.72 7.87 10.10
N GLY A 355 -10.49 8.36 10.29
CA GLY A 355 -9.31 7.49 10.32
C GLY A 355 -8.04 8.17 10.85
N GLY A 356 -6.94 7.42 10.88
CA GLY A 356 -5.61 7.91 11.22
C GLY A 356 -4.59 7.61 10.11
N ASN A 357 -3.55 8.44 10.03
CA ASN A 357 -2.47 8.34 9.03
C ASN A 357 -2.98 8.21 7.59
N GLY A 358 -4.05 8.92 7.28
CA GLY A 358 -4.59 9.00 5.93
C GLY A 358 -3.67 9.81 5.02
N PHE A 359 -3.70 9.49 3.73
CA PHE A 359 -3.07 10.29 2.68
C PHE A 359 -1.57 10.56 2.93
N TYR A 360 -0.87 9.54 3.44
CA TYR A 360 0.52 9.66 3.87
C TYR A 360 1.49 9.35 2.73
N TRP A 361 1.38 8.16 2.14
CA TRP A 361 2.26 7.67 1.09
C TRP A 361 1.67 7.85 -0.30
N VAL A 362 2.51 8.27 -1.24
CA VAL A 362 2.22 8.21 -2.67
C VAL A 362 2.26 6.75 -3.12
N SER A 363 1.17 6.26 -3.71
CA SER A 363 1.12 4.96 -4.38
C SER A 363 1.03 5.11 -5.90
N GLY A 364 1.79 4.29 -6.62
CA GLY A 364 1.80 4.20 -8.08
C GLY A 364 0.88 3.08 -8.58
N HIS A 365 0.20 3.34 -9.70
CA HIS A 365 -0.84 2.46 -10.27
C HIS A 365 -0.85 2.56 -11.79
N ASP A 366 -1.33 1.51 -12.46
CA ASP A 366 -1.59 1.55 -13.90
C ASP A 366 -2.90 0.87 -14.29
N VAL A 367 -3.49 1.34 -15.40
CA VAL A 367 -4.81 0.89 -15.87
C VAL A 367 -4.81 -0.54 -16.41
N ASN A 368 -3.66 -1.05 -16.88
CA ASN A 368 -3.57 -2.37 -17.49
C ASN A 368 -3.39 -3.48 -16.44
N ARG A 369 -2.86 -3.15 -15.26
CA ARG A 369 -2.68 -4.06 -14.11
C ARG A 369 -3.26 -3.43 -12.85
N PRO A 370 -4.59 -3.21 -12.82
CA PRO A 370 -5.25 -2.55 -11.68
C PRO A 370 -5.16 -3.36 -10.39
N HIS A 371 -4.71 -4.62 -10.45
CA HIS A 371 -4.47 -5.47 -9.28
C HIS A 371 -3.18 -5.12 -8.54
N ARG A 372 -2.25 -4.41 -9.17
CA ARG A 372 -0.90 -4.14 -8.67
C ARG A 372 -0.80 -2.73 -8.10
N VAL A 373 -0.27 -2.61 -6.88
CA VAL A 373 0.14 -1.33 -6.29
C VAL A 373 1.66 -1.24 -6.24
N GLU A 374 2.20 -0.04 -6.47
CA GLU A 374 3.62 0.27 -6.25
C GLU A 374 3.80 1.30 -5.13
N VAL A 375 4.71 1.03 -4.20
CA VAL A 375 5.09 1.97 -3.13
C VAL A 375 6.60 2.08 -3.06
N ARG A 376 7.11 3.29 -3.19
CA ARG A 376 8.55 3.58 -3.09
C ARG A 376 8.82 4.54 -1.95
N ARG A 377 9.46 4.05 -0.88
CA ARG A 377 9.83 4.85 0.30
C ARG A 377 11.27 5.31 0.20
N GLY A 378 11.48 6.62 0.29
CA GLY A 378 12.79 7.27 0.21
C GLY A 378 13.35 7.65 1.58
N ASP A 379 13.82 8.88 1.72
CA ASP A 379 14.55 9.35 2.91
C ASP A 379 13.64 9.86 4.05
N THR A 380 12.37 10.10 3.77
CA THR A 380 11.37 10.66 4.71
C THR A 380 10.28 9.66 5.07
N GLY A 381 9.59 9.91 6.18
CA GLY A 381 8.41 9.16 6.63
C GLY A 381 8.70 7.94 7.48
N VAL A 382 7.73 7.52 8.30
CA VAL A 382 7.83 6.33 9.16
C VAL A 382 7.76 5.06 8.32
N ARG A 383 8.85 4.28 8.26
CA ARG A 383 9.02 3.22 7.26
C ARG A 383 9.89 2.06 7.75
N PRO A 384 9.62 0.82 7.31
CA PRO A 384 10.42 -0.36 7.68
C PRO A 384 11.75 -0.47 6.90
N TYR A 385 11.85 0.18 5.74
CA TYR A 385 13.06 0.25 4.92
C TYR A 385 13.07 1.53 4.07
N SER A 386 14.23 1.85 3.50
CA SER A 386 14.39 2.92 2.50
C SER A 386 14.96 2.33 1.21
N LEU A 387 14.43 2.74 0.07
CA LEU A 387 15.03 2.43 -1.22
C LEU A 387 16.30 3.26 -1.43
N PRO A 388 17.31 2.73 -2.16
CA PRO A 388 18.52 3.47 -2.48
C PRO A 388 18.22 4.79 -3.20
N GLY A 389 19.07 5.79 -2.99
CA GLY A 389 19.01 7.04 -3.76
C GLY A 389 19.04 6.77 -5.27
N GLY A 390 18.20 7.48 -6.01
CA GLY A 390 17.96 7.29 -7.44
C GLY A 390 16.81 6.34 -7.78
N GLU A 391 16.20 5.62 -6.82
CA GLU A 391 15.18 4.60 -7.11
C GLU A 391 13.81 4.95 -6.53
N HIS A 392 13.54 6.25 -6.36
CA HIS A 392 12.35 6.76 -5.67
C HIS A 392 11.21 7.17 -6.62
N ILE A 393 11.42 7.13 -7.94
CA ILE A 393 10.38 7.38 -8.92
C ILE A 393 9.70 6.05 -9.26
N ASN A 394 8.37 6.02 -9.14
CA ASN A 394 7.54 4.87 -9.45
C ASN A 394 7.74 4.45 -10.90
N SER A 395 7.81 3.15 -11.14
CA SER A 395 7.89 2.60 -12.48
C SER A 395 6.53 2.61 -13.18
N LEU A 396 5.43 2.35 -12.46
CA LEU A 396 4.10 2.16 -13.03
C LEU A 396 3.55 3.44 -13.69
N ASP A 397 3.80 4.59 -13.07
CA ASP A 397 3.22 5.87 -13.49
C ASP A 397 4.22 7.03 -13.62
N GLY A 398 5.51 6.78 -13.35
CA GLY A 398 6.56 7.79 -13.43
C GLY A 398 6.46 8.88 -12.36
N GLN A 399 5.59 8.75 -11.37
CA GLN A 399 5.47 9.74 -10.30
C GLN A 399 6.58 9.56 -9.25
N ARG A 400 6.98 10.67 -8.62
CA ARG A 400 7.83 10.60 -7.44
C ARG A 400 7.05 9.95 -6.28
N GLY A 401 7.59 8.86 -5.74
CA GLY A 401 7.09 8.22 -4.52
C GLY A 401 7.40 9.05 -3.26
N GLY A 402 7.39 8.40 -2.10
CA GLY A 402 7.55 9.06 -0.81
C GLY A 402 6.25 9.68 -0.28
N LEU A 403 6.37 10.75 0.51
CA LEU A 403 5.23 11.35 1.20
C LEU A 403 4.46 12.35 0.33
N TRP A 404 3.14 12.35 0.47
CA TRP A 404 2.31 13.42 -0.09
C TRP A 404 2.64 14.79 0.51
N ARG A 405 3.02 14.83 1.80
CA ARG A 405 3.52 16.05 2.46
C ARG A 405 4.73 16.65 1.75
N SER A 406 5.65 15.82 1.24
CA SER A 406 6.82 16.28 0.48
C SER A 406 6.47 16.86 -0.90
N ARG A 407 5.21 16.70 -1.35
CA ARG A 407 4.66 17.30 -2.57
C ARG A 407 3.79 18.54 -2.27
N GLY A 408 3.72 18.97 -1.01
CA GLY A 408 2.81 20.04 -0.58
C GLY A 408 1.34 19.62 -0.57
N MET A 409 1.07 18.30 -0.46
CA MET A 409 -0.27 17.71 -0.52
C MET A 409 -0.54 16.80 0.70
N SER A 410 -0.07 17.18 1.89
CA SER A 410 -0.38 16.42 3.12
C SER A 410 -1.90 16.27 3.33
N CYS A 411 -2.30 15.28 4.13
CA CYS A 411 -3.69 15.10 4.56
C CYS A 411 -4.31 16.42 5.08
N ASN A 412 -3.53 17.23 5.79
CA ASN A 412 -3.93 18.54 6.33
C ASN A 412 -4.57 19.46 5.29
N THR A 413 -4.04 19.44 4.05
CA THR A 413 -4.51 20.32 2.96
C THR A 413 -5.95 20.08 2.54
N LEU A 414 -6.48 18.88 2.83
CA LEU A 414 -7.83 18.47 2.43
C LEU A 414 -8.71 18.11 3.63
N PHE A 415 -8.17 17.44 4.63
CA PHE A 415 -8.93 16.97 5.79
C PHE A 415 -8.64 17.80 7.05
N GLY A 416 -7.81 18.84 6.98
CA GLY A 416 -7.52 19.73 8.12
C GLY A 416 -6.66 19.09 9.22
N VAL A 417 -6.43 17.78 9.20
CA VAL A 417 -5.51 17.06 10.08
C VAL A 417 -4.56 16.19 9.26
N GLY A 418 -3.45 15.79 9.84
CA GLY A 418 -2.57 14.80 9.23
C GLY A 418 -1.62 14.16 10.23
N PHE A 419 -1.09 13.01 9.83
CA PHE A 419 -0.27 12.12 10.66
C PHE A 419 0.81 12.88 11.45
N CYS A 420 0.87 12.62 12.75
CA CYS A 420 1.85 13.20 13.64
C CYS A 420 2.59 12.20 14.52
N ALA A 421 2.00 11.03 14.78
CA ALA A 421 2.57 10.03 15.67
C ALA A 421 1.84 8.69 15.57
N GLN A 422 2.50 7.64 16.05
CA GLN A 422 1.95 6.30 16.19
C GLN A 422 2.43 5.62 17.48
N GLY A 423 1.71 4.62 17.95
CA GLY A 423 2.07 3.88 19.16
C GLY A 423 1.21 2.66 19.45
N THR A 424 1.77 1.72 20.20
CA THR A 424 1.08 0.48 20.63
C THR A 424 0.33 0.63 21.95
N GLY A 425 0.44 1.79 22.61
CA GLY A 425 -0.25 2.07 23.86
C GLY A 425 -1.78 2.08 23.71
N LEU A 426 -2.47 2.05 24.85
CA LEU A 426 -3.92 2.25 24.87
C LEU A 426 -4.27 3.64 24.32
N GLY A 427 -5.35 3.69 23.55
CA GLY A 427 -5.91 4.95 23.10
C GLY A 427 -6.49 5.75 24.26
N VAL A 428 -6.67 7.06 24.04
CA VAL A 428 -7.18 8.02 25.01
C VAL A 428 -8.45 8.71 24.48
N PRO A 429 -9.33 9.23 25.35
CA PRO A 429 -10.48 9.99 24.91
C PRO A 429 -10.07 11.37 24.35
N TYR A 430 -11.00 11.98 23.63
CA TYR A 430 -10.95 13.38 23.27
C TYR A 430 -11.60 14.23 24.35
N ARG A 431 -11.07 15.43 24.60
CA ARG A 431 -11.69 16.47 25.41
C ARG A 431 -12.15 17.62 24.53
N ARG A 432 -13.40 18.04 24.69
CA ARG A 432 -13.97 19.20 24.01
C ARG A 432 -13.16 20.48 24.27
N THR A 433 -12.95 21.27 23.22
CA THR A 433 -12.35 22.61 23.33
C THR A 433 -13.42 23.66 23.67
N GLU A 434 -13.00 24.87 24.04
CA GLU A 434 -13.94 25.99 24.22
C GLU A 434 -14.63 26.39 22.90
N ALA A 435 -13.92 26.28 21.76
CA ALA A 435 -14.50 26.59 20.44
C ALA A 435 -15.67 25.66 20.09
N SER A 436 -15.69 24.43 20.61
CA SER A 436 -16.79 23.48 20.45
C SER A 436 -18.08 23.88 21.19
N ARG A 437 -18.04 24.91 22.04
CA ARG A 437 -19.19 25.43 22.79
C ARG A 437 -19.86 26.61 22.09
N ASP A 438 -19.31 27.08 20.96
CA ASP A 438 -19.97 28.09 20.14
C ASP A 438 -21.36 27.58 19.70
N PRO A 439 -22.45 28.36 19.87
CA PRO A 439 -23.79 27.98 19.43
C PRO A 439 -23.88 27.48 17.99
N LYS A 440 -22.99 27.94 17.09
CA LYS A 440 -22.90 27.47 15.69
C LYS A 440 -22.49 26.00 15.57
N GLN A 441 -21.79 25.45 16.54
CA GLN A 441 -21.35 24.05 16.57
C GLN A 441 -22.26 23.14 17.39
N SER A 442 -23.28 23.71 18.06
CA SER A 442 -24.16 22.97 18.99
C SER A 442 -24.82 21.73 18.38
N TRP A 443 -25.12 21.77 17.08
CA TRP A 443 -25.73 20.65 16.36
C TRP A 443 -24.88 19.37 16.41
N MET A 444 -23.54 19.48 16.33
CA MET A 444 -22.62 18.33 16.36
C MET A 444 -22.58 17.61 17.71
N PHE A 445 -22.97 18.31 18.78
CA PHE A 445 -22.94 17.79 20.15
C PHE A 445 -24.34 17.45 20.67
N THR A 446 -25.34 17.39 19.78
CA THR A 446 -26.68 16.96 20.16
C THR A 446 -26.63 15.52 20.67
N GLY A 447 -27.04 15.29 21.92
CA GLY A 447 -26.99 13.97 22.55
C GLY A 447 -25.62 13.56 23.10
N VAL A 448 -24.60 14.41 22.99
CA VAL A 448 -23.29 14.19 23.62
C VAL A 448 -23.29 14.75 25.03
N GLU A 449 -23.16 13.87 26.02
CA GLU A 449 -23.07 14.23 27.44
C GLU A 449 -21.61 14.37 27.89
N GLY A 450 -21.33 15.35 28.75
CA GLY A 450 -20.00 15.56 29.30
C GLY A 450 -18.98 16.21 28.35
N ASP A 451 -17.73 16.20 28.79
CA ASP A 451 -16.61 16.85 28.10
C ASP A 451 -15.66 15.85 27.43
N LEU A 452 -15.75 14.56 27.77
CA LEU A 452 -14.94 13.49 27.21
C LEU A 452 -15.72 12.70 26.16
N ILE A 453 -15.08 12.37 25.05
CA ILE A 453 -15.66 11.66 23.92
C ILE A 453 -14.76 10.47 23.58
N GLY A 454 -15.35 9.28 23.46
CA GLY A 454 -14.64 8.06 23.07
C GLY A 454 -13.73 7.52 24.17
N GLU A 455 -14.24 7.35 25.40
CA GLU A 455 -13.48 6.78 26.52
C GLU A 455 -13.25 5.27 26.38
N PHE A 456 -14.04 4.58 25.57
CA PHE A 456 -14.02 3.12 25.45
C PHE A 456 -14.10 2.66 23.99
N GLY A 457 -13.39 1.58 23.71
CA GLY A 457 -13.20 0.97 22.40
C GLY A 457 -12.25 -0.23 22.52
N PHE A 458 -12.03 -0.96 21.42
CA PHE A 458 -11.21 -2.18 21.43
C PHE A 458 -9.75 -1.95 21.82
N GLY A 459 -9.23 -0.74 21.62
CA GLY A 459 -7.87 -0.35 21.96
C GLY A 459 -7.74 0.63 23.12
N GLY A 460 -8.78 0.79 23.95
CA GLY A 460 -8.86 1.88 24.94
C GLY A 460 -9.77 3.00 24.44
N GLY A 461 -9.37 4.26 24.60
CA GLY A 461 -10.09 5.40 24.03
C GLY A 461 -9.94 5.54 22.51
N ALA A 462 -10.73 6.45 21.91
CA ALA A 462 -10.85 6.63 20.46
C ALA A 462 -9.58 7.18 19.77
N SER A 463 -8.73 7.93 20.48
CA SER A 463 -7.46 8.41 19.92
C SER A 463 -6.34 7.42 20.24
N GLY A 464 -5.93 6.58 19.30
CA GLY A 464 -4.82 5.64 19.47
C GLY A 464 -4.37 5.05 18.14
N ASP A 465 -3.46 4.07 18.20
CA ASP A 465 -2.83 3.47 17.01
C ASP A 465 -1.97 4.47 16.23
N GLU A 466 -2.61 5.30 15.42
CA GLU A 466 -2.01 6.34 14.60
C GLU A 466 -2.85 7.61 14.71
N ILE A 467 -2.19 8.72 15.03
CA ILE A 467 -2.85 9.97 15.42
C ILE A 467 -2.50 11.12 14.47
N ASP A 468 -3.50 11.97 14.20
CA ASP A 468 -3.40 13.08 13.26
C ASP A 468 -3.71 14.40 13.97
N ARG A 469 -2.92 15.43 13.71
CA ARG A 469 -3.10 16.76 14.32
C ARG A 469 -3.48 17.82 13.31
N PHE A 470 -4.17 18.85 13.80
CA PHE A 470 -4.30 20.12 13.10
C PHE A 470 -2.95 20.85 13.07
N ASP A 471 -2.54 21.34 11.89
CA ASP A 471 -1.29 22.07 11.70
C ASP A 471 -1.32 22.96 10.45
N VAL A 472 -1.44 24.28 10.64
CA VAL A 472 -1.41 25.28 9.57
C VAL A 472 -0.07 25.26 8.82
N GLY A 473 1.04 24.93 9.49
CA GLY A 473 2.35 24.80 8.85
C GLY A 473 2.41 23.66 7.82
N ASN A 474 1.52 22.68 7.96
CA ASN A 474 1.33 21.60 7.00
C ASN A 474 0.14 21.81 6.08
N GLY A 475 -0.52 22.97 6.10
CA GLY A 475 -1.58 23.34 5.18
C GLY A 475 -3.00 23.11 5.70
N SER A 476 -3.19 22.88 7.01
CA SER A 476 -4.55 22.91 7.58
C SER A 476 -5.20 24.30 7.37
N PRO A 477 -6.50 24.39 7.05
CA PRO A 477 -7.18 25.68 6.87
C PRO A 477 -7.18 26.53 8.15
N GLU A 478 -6.85 27.81 8.06
CA GLU A 478 -6.75 28.71 9.22
C GLU A 478 -8.10 28.94 9.92
N GLU A 479 -9.18 28.91 9.15
CA GLU A 479 -10.55 29.06 9.63
C GLU A 479 -11.15 27.81 10.26
N ALA A 480 -10.40 26.69 10.28
CA ALA A 480 -10.91 25.45 10.84
C ALA A 480 -11.07 25.53 12.36
N VAL A 481 -12.09 24.86 12.86
CA VAL A 481 -12.41 24.77 14.28
C VAL A 481 -11.90 23.45 14.82
N ILE A 482 -10.99 23.50 15.79
CA ILE A 482 -10.62 22.34 16.59
C ILE A 482 -11.71 22.13 17.64
N LEU A 483 -12.53 21.10 17.47
CA LEU A 483 -13.68 20.77 18.29
C LEU A 483 -13.30 20.02 19.57
N ALA A 484 -12.31 19.14 19.48
CA ALA A 484 -11.81 18.39 20.61
C ALA A 484 -10.35 17.97 20.36
N THR A 485 -9.62 17.70 21.43
CA THR A 485 -8.23 17.23 21.36
C THR A 485 -8.06 16.04 22.31
N SER A 486 -7.31 15.02 21.90
CA SER A 486 -6.97 13.87 22.74
C SER A 486 -6.39 14.30 24.10
N THR A 487 -6.69 13.60 25.19
CA THR A 487 -6.28 14.00 26.55
C THR A 487 -4.79 13.87 26.86
N GLY A 488 -3.97 13.49 25.89
CA GLY A 488 -2.52 13.23 26.03
C GLY A 488 -2.21 11.74 25.95
N HIS A 489 -1.09 11.40 25.32
CA HIS A 489 -0.67 10.03 25.06
C HIS A 489 0.50 9.61 25.97
N SER A 490 0.63 8.32 26.23
CA SER A 490 1.77 7.76 26.96
C SER A 490 3.05 7.80 26.12
N ASP A 491 4.18 7.50 26.75
CA ASP A 491 5.48 7.36 26.07
C ASP A 491 5.58 6.12 25.17
N ASP A 492 4.50 5.33 25.05
CA ASP A 492 4.36 4.27 24.04
C ASP A 492 3.99 4.82 22.65
N PHE A 493 3.77 6.14 22.54
CA PHE A 493 3.58 6.86 21.29
C PHE A 493 4.82 7.68 20.94
N GLY A 494 5.28 7.53 19.70
CA GLY A 494 6.42 8.25 19.14
C GLY A 494 6.01 9.22 18.05
N ILE A 495 6.67 10.38 18.01
CA ILE A 495 6.44 11.41 16.98
C ILE A 495 6.92 10.94 15.60
N ALA A 496 6.19 11.35 14.55
CA ALA A 496 6.58 11.13 13.16
C ALA A 496 7.93 11.80 12.84
N ILE A 497 8.75 11.14 12.02
CA ILE A 497 10.14 11.54 11.76
C ILE A 497 10.22 12.92 11.10
N GLU A 498 9.29 13.23 10.21
CA GLU A 498 9.19 14.49 9.47
C GLU A 498 8.77 15.69 10.35
N ASP A 499 8.35 15.46 11.59
CA ASP A 499 8.08 16.53 12.57
C ASP A 499 9.25 16.75 13.54
N LEU A 500 10.31 15.94 13.46
CA LEU A 500 11.52 16.14 14.26
C LEU A 500 12.33 17.34 13.76
N SER A 501 12.89 18.10 14.70
CA SER A 501 13.86 19.17 14.46
C SER A 501 15.24 18.81 15.02
N TYR A 502 16.25 19.62 14.72
CA TYR A 502 17.60 19.46 15.29
C TYR A 502 17.75 20.29 16.58
N PRO A 503 18.24 19.70 17.70
CA PRO A 503 18.46 18.26 17.93
C PRO A 503 17.13 17.50 18.14
N ALA A 504 17.13 16.19 17.87
CA ALA A 504 15.96 15.34 18.11
C ALA A 504 15.72 15.16 19.61
N LEU A 505 14.81 15.97 20.17
CA LEU A 505 14.40 15.98 21.56
C LEU A 505 12.87 15.89 21.65
N ASN A 506 12.36 15.47 22.82
CA ASN A 506 10.92 15.42 23.12
C ASN A 506 10.12 14.55 22.13
N THR A 507 10.55 13.30 21.94
CA THR A 507 10.07 12.43 20.87
C THR A 507 8.94 11.48 21.29
N LEU A 508 8.57 11.46 22.58
CA LEU A 508 7.56 10.57 23.15
C LEU A 508 6.34 11.33 23.69
N GLY A 509 5.21 10.64 23.83
CA GLY A 509 3.90 11.23 24.11
C GLY A 509 3.83 12.22 25.26
N THR A 510 4.49 11.94 26.39
CA THR A 510 4.43 12.85 27.57
C THR A 510 5.38 14.05 27.45
N GLN A 511 6.25 14.07 26.45
CA GLN A 511 7.34 15.02 26.31
C GLN A 511 6.99 16.21 25.42
N THR A 512 5.95 16.11 24.59
CA THR A 512 5.62 17.12 23.57
C THR A 512 4.11 17.24 23.34
N ASN A 513 3.66 18.45 22.99
CA ASN A 513 2.27 18.72 22.61
C ASN A 513 1.99 18.45 21.11
N LEU A 514 2.98 17.98 20.35
CA LEU A 514 2.82 17.61 18.95
C LEU A 514 2.16 16.23 18.78
N ILE A 515 2.29 15.35 19.78
CA ILE A 515 1.67 14.03 19.83
C ILE A 515 0.27 14.18 20.43
N ARG A 516 -0.69 14.51 19.56
CA ARG A 516 -2.11 14.62 19.90
C ARG A 516 -2.96 14.37 18.67
N SER A 517 -4.16 13.87 18.89
CA SER A 517 -5.19 13.83 17.86
C SER A 517 -6.16 15.00 18.03
N ASP A 518 -6.51 15.68 16.94
CA ASP A 518 -7.46 16.81 16.92
C ASP A 518 -8.71 16.45 16.12
N VAL A 519 -9.89 16.70 16.69
CA VAL A 519 -11.18 16.64 15.97
C VAL A 519 -11.39 17.99 15.31
N VAL A 520 -11.47 18.03 13.98
CA VAL A 520 -11.50 19.28 13.22
C VAL A 520 -12.74 19.38 12.35
N TYR A 521 -13.29 20.59 12.26
CA TYR A 521 -14.34 20.92 11.29
C TYR A 521 -14.06 22.25 10.59
N TYR A 522 -14.29 22.30 9.28
CA TYR A 522 -14.32 23.55 8.53
C TYR A 522 -15.28 23.45 7.34
N VAL A 523 -15.66 24.59 6.78
CA VAL A 523 -16.46 24.66 5.55
C VAL A 523 -15.55 25.11 4.43
N GLY A 524 -15.41 24.27 3.41
CA GLY A 524 -14.57 24.55 2.25
C GLY A 524 -15.15 25.64 1.35
N SER A 525 -14.34 26.13 0.42
CA SER A 525 -14.75 27.18 -0.53
C SER A 525 -15.96 26.83 -1.42
N GLY A 526 -16.23 25.54 -1.63
CA GLY A 526 -17.42 25.04 -2.32
C GLY A 526 -18.70 25.05 -1.49
N GLY A 527 -18.61 25.34 -0.18
CA GLY A 527 -19.74 25.36 0.75
C GLY A 527 -20.02 24.04 1.47
N GLY A 528 -19.31 22.96 1.14
CA GLY A 528 -19.40 21.67 1.84
C GLY A 528 -18.56 21.63 3.12
N GLY A 529 -19.02 20.87 4.11
CA GLY A 529 -18.31 20.67 5.38
C GLY A 529 -17.27 19.55 5.29
N VAL A 530 -16.13 19.75 5.94
CA VAL A 530 -15.10 18.73 6.15
C VAL A 530 -14.97 18.48 7.64
N PHE A 531 -15.26 17.25 8.07
CA PHE A 531 -15.15 16.78 9.44
C PHE A 531 -14.09 15.68 9.54
N SER A 532 -13.23 15.75 10.54
CA SER A 532 -12.08 14.86 10.68
C SER A 532 -11.90 14.38 12.11
N ILE A 533 -11.73 13.07 12.29
CA ILE A 533 -11.49 12.41 13.58
C ILE A 533 -10.77 11.07 13.38
N ASN A 534 -9.81 10.77 14.26
CA ASN A 534 -9.25 9.41 14.41
C ASN A 534 -10.13 8.62 15.38
N TRP A 535 -10.49 7.38 15.06
CA TRP A 535 -11.34 6.54 15.90
C TRP A 535 -10.90 5.08 15.92
#